data_AF-A0A1F2T7S7-F1
#
_entry.id   AF-A0A1F2T7S7-F1
#
_cell.length_a   1.000
_cell.length_b   1.000
_cell.length_c   1.000
_cell.angle_alpha   90.00
_cell.angle_beta   90.00
_cell.angle_gamma   90.00
#
_symmetry.space_group_name_H-M   'P 1'
#
loop_
_entity.id
_entity.type
_entity.pdbx_description
1 polymer ?
#
loop_
_entity_poly.entity_id
_entity_poly.type
_entity_poly.pdbx_seq_one_letter_code
_entity_poly.pdbx_strand_id
1 'polypeptide(L)' 'MSSATITEYEWNFGDGSSRTRPVANVNHVYNEKGIFRVRLVAVKSGGGTIETESDVRVE' A
#
# COMPACT_ATOMS: atom_id res chain seq x y z
N MET A 1 -26.61 -2.81 -10.03
CA MET A 1 -25.19 -3.03 -9.68
C MET A 1 -24.69 -1.76 -9.01
N SER A 2 -24.39 -1.78 -7.70
CA SER A 2 -23.67 -0.67 -7.07
C SER A 2 -22.21 -0.73 -7.51
N SER A 3 -21.67 0.38 -8.00
CA SER A 3 -20.23 0.49 -8.25
C SER A 3 -19.53 0.48 -6.89
N ALA A 4 -18.69 -0.53 -6.65
CA ALA A 4 -17.88 -0.58 -5.44
C ALA A 4 -16.78 0.49 -5.53
N THR A 5 -16.68 1.34 -4.50
CA THR A 5 -15.64 2.38 -4.38
C THR A 5 -14.53 1.88 -3.48
N ILE A 6 -13.30 2.39 -3.65
CA ILE A 6 -12.22 2.13 -2.70
C ILE A 6 -12.46 2.98 -1.45
N THR A 7 -12.39 2.37 -0.28
CA THR A 7 -12.62 3.02 1.02
C THR A 7 -11.34 3.13 1.84
N GLU A 8 -10.36 2.27 1.59
CA GLU A 8 -9.13 2.21 2.38
C GLU A 8 -7.97 1.65 1.56
N TYR A 9 -6.76 2.12 1.91
CA TYR A 9 -5.49 1.68 1.35
C TYR A 9 -4.57 1.27 2.49
N GLU A 10 -4.10 0.03 2.44
CA GLU A 10 -3.11 -0.53 3.36
C GLU A 10 -1.77 -0.67 2.62
N TRP A 11 -0.78 0.06 3.09
CA TRP A 11 0.59 0.01 2.62
C TRP A 11 1.44 -0.83 3.56
N ASN A 12 2.23 -1.73 2.99
CA ASN A 12 3.37 -2.36 3.62
C ASN A 12 4.62 -1.96 2.83
N PHE A 13 5.59 -1.33 3.48
CA PHE A 13 6.74 -0.75 2.77
C PHE A 13 7.92 -1.72 2.62
N GLY A 14 7.82 -2.93 3.17
CA GLY A 14 8.87 -3.96 3.10
C GLY A 14 10.03 -3.77 4.10
N ASP A 15 10.06 -2.66 4.85
CA ASP A 15 11.06 -2.35 5.89
C ASP A 15 10.57 -2.65 7.31
N GLY A 16 9.44 -3.35 7.44
CA GLY A 16 8.76 -3.62 8.70
C GLY A 16 7.72 -2.56 9.10
N SER A 17 7.62 -1.45 8.38
CA SER A 17 6.59 -0.44 8.60
C SER A 17 5.37 -0.63 7.68
N SER A 18 4.21 -0.18 8.17
CA SER A 18 2.95 -0.21 7.44
C SER A 18 2.10 1.03 7.74
N ARG A 19 1.15 1.35 6.85
CA ARG A 19 0.22 2.46 7.01
C ARG A 19 -1.14 2.16 6.40
N THR A 20 -2.20 2.53 7.12
CA THR A 20 -3.58 2.45 6.63
C THR A 20 -4.18 3.85 6.52
N ARG A 21 -4.73 4.19 5.35
CA ARG A 21 -5.26 5.52 5.02
C ARG A 21 -6.47 5.43 4.07
N PRO A 22 -7.43 6.36 4.13
CA PRO A 22 -8.51 6.46 3.14
C PRO A 22 -8.06 7.11 1.81
N VAL A 23 -6.77 7.45 1.67
CA VAL A 23 -6.17 8.08 0.48
C VAL A 23 -4.98 7.24 0.00
N ALA A 24 -4.83 7.12 -1.31
CA ALA A 24 -3.79 6.28 -1.90
C ALA A 24 -2.37 6.83 -1.67
N ASN A 25 -2.21 8.15 -1.76
CA ASN A 25 -0.89 8.79 -1.73
C ASN A 25 -0.34 8.87 -0.30
N VAL A 26 0.85 8.33 -0.09
CA VAL A 26 1.57 8.38 1.19
C VAL A 26 3.05 8.67 0.92
N ASN A 27 3.69 9.40 1.85
CA ASN A 27 5.15 9.57 1.87
C ASN A 27 5.75 8.58 2.87
N HIS A 28 6.82 7.89 2.47
CA HIS A 28 7.58 6.98 3.33
C HIS A 28 9.07 7.24 3.16
N VAL A 29 9.84 7.06 4.24
CA VAL A 29 11.29 7.27 4.26
C VAL A 29 11.96 5.98 4.71
N TYR A 30 12.84 5.45 3.86
CA TYR A 30 13.68 4.31 4.18
C TYR A 30 14.98 4.79 4.82
N ASN A 31 15.27 4.31 6.02
CA ASN A 31 16.49 4.68 6.77
C ASN A 31 17.69 3.77 6.44
N GLU A 32 17.44 2.65 5.77
CA GLU A 32 18.44 1.66 5.41
C GLU A 32 18.51 1.48 3.89
N LYS A 33 19.70 1.13 3.41
CA LYS A 33 19.92 0.76 2.01
C LYS A 33 19.44 -0.67 1.77
N GLY A 34 18.83 -0.92 0.62
CA GLY A 34 18.29 -2.24 0.33
C GLY A 34 17.29 -2.24 -0.82
N ILE A 35 16.71 -3.42 -1.05
CA ILE A 35 15.56 -3.60 -1.94
C ILE A 35 14.38 -3.95 -1.05
N PHE A 36 13.33 -3.12 -1.12
CA PHE A 36 12.12 -3.27 -0.32
C PHE A 36 10.95 -3.60 -1.24
N ARG A 37 10.29 -4.74 -0.99
CA ARG A 37 9.07 -5.12 -1.69
C ARG A 37 7.88 -4.39 -1.06
N VAL A 38 7.41 -3.35 -1.73
CA VAL A 38 6.26 -2.55 -1.31
C VAL A 38 4.98 -3.23 -1.77
N ARG A 39 4.02 -3.40 -0.87
CA ARG A 39 2.69 -3.96 -1.15
C ARG A 39 1.62 -2.94 -0.80
N LEU A 40 0.65 -2.77 -1.71
CA LEU A 40 -0.56 -1.98 -1.51
C LEU A 40 -1.78 -2.89 -1.60
N VAL A 41 -2.67 -2.81 -0.62
CA VAL A 41 -4.02 -3.39 -0.66
C VAL A 41 -5.04 -2.26 -0.66
N ALA A 42 -5.92 -2.24 -1.66
CA ALA A 42 -7.06 -1.33 -1.72
C ALA A 42 -8.33 -2.09 -1.36
N VAL A 43 -9.02 -1.65 -0.31
CA VAL A 43 -10.27 -2.24 0.19
C VAL A 43 -11.46 -1.53 -0.46
N LYS A 44 -12.41 -2.30 -0.96
CA LYS A 44 -13.66 -1.80 -1.57
C LYS A 44 -14.79 -1.77 -0.54
N SER A 45 -15.73 -0.85 -0.72
CA SER A 45 -16.95 -0.73 0.11
C SER A 45 -17.81 -2.00 0.13
N GLY A 46 -17.68 -2.88 -0.86
CA GLY A 46 -18.33 -4.20 -0.91
C GLY A 46 -17.54 -5.34 -0.26
N GLY A 47 -16.46 -5.06 0.46
CA GLY A 47 -15.63 -6.03 1.18
C GLY A 47 -14.56 -6.75 0.33
N GLY A 48 -14.48 -6.48 -0.98
CA GLY A 48 -13.43 -7.03 -1.84
C GLY A 48 -12.13 -6.22 -1.78
N THR A 49 -11.00 -6.83 -2.12
CA THR A 49 -9.69 -6.16 -2.17
C THR A 49 -9.09 -6.17 -3.58
N ILE A 50 -8.16 -5.26 -3.83
CA ILE A 50 -7.22 -5.29 -4.97
C ILE A 50 -5.82 -5.14 -4.40
N GLU A 51 -4.86 -5.89 -4.93
CA GLU A 51 -3.50 -5.91 -4.40
C GLU A 51 -2.50 -5.68 -5.53
N THR A 52 -1.44 -4.94 -5.23
CA THR A 52 -0.31 -4.75 -6.14
C THR A 52 0.99 -4.66 -5.34
N GLU A 53 2.08 -5.00 -6.00
CA GLU A 53 3.41 -4.96 -5.40
C GLU A 53 4.43 -4.35 -6.37
N SER A 54 5.48 -3.75 -5.80
CA SER A 54 6.60 -3.19 -6.57
C SER A 54 7.85 -3.15 -5.69
N ASP A 55 9.02 -3.29 -6.32
CA ASP A 55 10.30 -3.19 -5.62
C ASP A 55 10.81 -1.75 -5.65
N VAL A 56 11.23 -1.27 -4.48
CA VAL A 56 11.93 0.01 -4.31
C VAL A 56 13.37 -0.27 -3.91
N ARG A 57 14.31 0.26 -4.69
CA ARG A 57 15.75 0.17 -4.39
C ARG A 57 16.24 1.47 -3.78
N VAL A 58 16.91 1.38 -2.64
CA VAL A 58 17.50 2.49 -1.88
C VAL A 58 19.00 2.27 -1.79
N GLU A 59 19.78 3.28 -2.17
CA GLU A 59 21.25 3.20 -2.33
C GLU A 59 22.04 4.20 -1.50
#